data_AF-A0A534Q5U8-F1
#
_entry.id   AF-A0A534Q5U8-F1
#
_cell.length_a   1.000
_cell.length_b   1.000
_cell.length_c   1.000
_cell.angle_alpha   90.00
_cell.angle_beta   90.00
_cell.angle_gamma   90.00
#
_symmetry.space_group_name_H-M   'P 1'
#
loop_
_entity.id
_entity.type
_entity.pdbx_description
1 polymer ?
#
loop_
_entity_poly.entity_id
_entity_poly.type
_entity_poly.pdbx_seq_one_letter_code
_entity_poly.pdbx_strand_id
1 'polypeptide(L)'
;MLPQGLEPAWRAHLEQQIGGPTCHYDFGPDPLECRPGGAWLPFGGNFGLARAAALQAGGFRTDLGWGRRRIPGEETELLARLQQRGGRVLYLPGAVVDHHVDADRVSLANYRRWYRNQGRSLALIDPPANRAARVGRAAVQLARALAWTALGRDWHALRVREVALGHALELLRGDG
;
A
#
# COMPACT_ATOMS: atom_id res chain seq x y z
N MET A 1 -12.81 -5.63 -13.04
CA MET A 1 -13.48 -4.82 -14.08
C MET A 1 -13.57 -3.37 -13.63
N LEU A 2 -13.03 -2.44 -14.43
CA LEU A 2 -13.11 -1.01 -14.19
C LEU A 2 -14.48 -0.43 -14.62
N PRO A 3 -14.95 0.66 -14.00
CA PRO A 3 -16.16 1.36 -14.42
C PRO A 3 -16.14 1.79 -15.89
N GLN A 4 -17.33 1.88 -16.49
CA GLN A 4 -17.50 2.48 -17.82
C GLN A 4 -17.41 4.02 -17.74
N GLY A 5 -17.15 4.68 -18.88
CA GLY A 5 -17.16 6.15 -18.97
C GLY A 5 -15.95 6.87 -18.34
N LEU A 6 -14.92 6.14 -17.90
CA LEU A 6 -13.66 6.75 -17.45
C LEU A 6 -12.97 7.49 -18.59
N GLU A 7 -12.39 8.64 -18.27
CA GLU A 7 -11.51 9.40 -19.17
C GLU A 7 -10.36 8.50 -19.67
N PRO A 8 -9.98 8.55 -20.97
CA PRO A 8 -9.02 7.62 -21.55
C PRO A 8 -7.66 7.56 -20.85
N ALA A 9 -7.06 8.71 -20.51
CA ALA A 9 -5.78 8.74 -19.82
C ALA A 9 -5.88 8.17 -18.41
N TRP A 10 -7.01 8.37 -17.73
CA TRP A 10 -7.27 7.78 -16.43
C TRP A 10 -7.42 6.26 -16.49
N ARG A 11 -8.19 5.75 -17.47
CA ARG A 11 -8.30 4.31 -17.72
C ARG A 11 -6.94 3.68 -17.96
N ALA A 12 -6.14 4.26 -18.87
CA ALA A 12 -4.81 3.73 -19.20
C ALA A 12 -3.90 3.67 -17.97
N HIS A 13 -3.96 4.67 -17.09
CA HIS A 13 -3.22 4.64 -15.82
C HIS A 13 -3.67 3.49 -14.91
N LEU A 14 -4.98 3.29 -14.75
CA LEU A 14 -5.55 2.26 -13.88
C LEU A 14 -5.24 0.84 -14.36
N GLU A 15 -5.22 0.62 -15.67
CA GLU A 15 -4.90 -0.67 -16.29
C GLU A 15 -3.43 -1.05 -16.16
N GLN A 16 -2.53 -0.06 -16.10
CA GLN A 16 -1.09 -0.29 -15.89
C GLN A 16 -0.69 -0.33 -14.41
N GLN A 17 -1.59 0.08 -13.51
CA GLN A 17 -1.29 0.17 -12.09
C GLN A 17 -1.25 -1.21 -11.44
N ILE A 18 -0.11 -1.56 -10.83
CA ILE A 18 -0.05 -2.68 -9.88
C ILE A 18 -0.34 -2.17 -8.46
N GLY A 19 -1.26 -2.85 -7.77
CA GLY A 19 -1.73 -2.56 -6.43
C GLY A 19 -2.68 -1.37 -6.39
N GLY A 20 -2.42 -0.45 -5.45
CA GLY A 20 -3.24 0.74 -5.31
C GLY A 20 -4.69 0.47 -4.88
N PRO A 21 -5.58 1.45 -5.06
CA PRO A 21 -7.00 1.29 -4.74
C PRO A 21 -7.70 0.18 -5.53
N THR A 22 -7.30 -0.10 -6.77
CA THR A 22 -7.92 -1.14 -7.62
C THR A 22 -7.50 -2.56 -7.25
N CYS A 23 -6.44 -2.73 -6.46
CA CYS A 23 -5.85 -4.03 -6.12
C CYS A 23 -5.48 -4.88 -7.35
N HIS A 24 -5.19 -4.25 -8.51
CA HIS A 24 -4.76 -4.99 -9.69
C HIS A 24 -3.41 -5.66 -9.43
N TYR A 25 -3.29 -6.94 -9.76
CA TYR A 25 -2.16 -7.76 -9.34
C TYR A 25 -1.98 -8.93 -10.31
N ASP A 26 -1.26 -8.66 -11.39
CA ASP A 26 -0.94 -9.62 -12.45
C ASP A 26 0.55 -9.49 -12.79
N PHE A 27 1.29 -10.59 -12.70
CA PHE A 27 2.71 -10.68 -13.02
C PHE A 27 3.00 -11.64 -14.19
N GLY A 28 1.96 -11.99 -14.95
CA GLY A 28 2.05 -12.92 -16.07
C GLY A 28 1.63 -14.35 -15.71
N PRO A 29 1.90 -15.31 -16.62
CA PRO A 29 1.33 -16.65 -16.58
C PRO A 29 2.09 -17.63 -15.70
N ASP A 30 3.29 -17.27 -15.24
CA ASP A 30 4.18 -18.17 -14.52
C ASP A 30 4.11 -17.94 -12.99
N PRO A 31 4.19 -19.00 -12.18
CA PRO A 31 4.36 -18.86 -10.74
C PRO A 31 5.66 -18.13 -10.43
N LEU A 32 5.58 -17.13 -9.56
CA LEU A 32 6.74 -16.33 -9.15
C LEU A 32 6.84 -16.29 -7.63
N GLU A 33 8.06 -16.33 -7.11
CA GLU A 33 8.27 -16.02 -5.71
C GLU A 33 8.22 -14.51 -5.49
N CYS A 34 7.52 -14.08 -4.45
CA CYS A 34 7.40 -12.66 -4.10
C CYS A 34 8.70 -12.20 -3.43
N ARG A 35 9.66 -11.67 -4.20
CA ARG A 35 10.97 -11.23 -3.71
C ARG A 35 11.55 -10.18 -4.66
N PRO A 36 12.66 -9.49 -4.32
CA PRO A 36 13.34 -8.64 -5.29
C PRO A 36 13.66 -9.40 -6.59
N GLY A 37 13.25 -8.83 -7.72
CA GLY A 37 13.36 -9.47 -9.05
C GLY A 37 12.26 -10.48 -9.39
N GLY A 38 11.30 -10.72 -8.48
CA GLY A 38 10.10 -11.53 -8.70
C GLY A 38 8.82 -10.71 -8.55
N ALA A 39 7.73 -11.36 -8.12
CA ALA A 39 6.46 -10.69 -7.87
C ALA A 39 6.52 -9.79 -6.63
N TRP A 40 5.58 -8.85 -6.51
CA TRP A 40 5.42 -8.07 -5.28
C TRP A 40 4.64 -8.86 -4.24
N LEU A 41 4.62 -8.45 -2.98
CA LEU A 41 3.67 -9.02 -2.01
C LEU A 41 2.22 -8.63 -2.39
N PRO A 42 1.22 -9.49 -2.17
CA PRO A 42 -0.18 -9.21 -2.52
C PRO A 42 -0.80 -8.10 -1.65
N PHE A 43 -1.84 -7.45 -2.17
CA PHE A 43 -2.50 -6.25 -1.62
C PHE A 43 -3.93 -6.49 -1.10
N GLY A 44 -4.15 -7.64 -0.47
CA GLY A 44 -5.38 -7.97 0.29
C GLY A 44 -6.59 -8.38 -0.55
N GLY A 45 -6.50 -8.28 -1.89
CA GLY A 45 -7.57 -8.66 -2.81
C GLY A 45 -7.83 -10.17 -2.86
N ASN A 46 -6.76 -10.97 -2.93
CA ASN A 46 -6.80 -12.43 -2.85
C ASN A 46 -5.47 -12.97 -2.33
N PHE A 47 -5.47 -13.72 -1.23
CA PHE A 47 -4.29 -14.42 -0.73
C PHE A 47 -4.69 -15.53 0.25
N GLY A 48 -3.80 -16.51 0.42
CA GLY A 48 -3.91 -17.58 1.40
C GLY A 48 -2.65 -17.66 2.26
N LEU A 49 -2.80 -18.16 3.48
CA LEU A 49 -1.69 -18.33 4.41
C LEU A 49 -1.87 -19.57 5.28
N ALA A 50 -0.76 -20.20 5.65
CA ALA A 50 -0.78 -21.28 6.63
C ALA A 50 -1.12 -20.69 8.02
N ARG A 51 -2.29 -21.07 8.56
CA ARG A 51 -2.80 -20.54 9.84
C ARG A 51 -1.77 -20.64 10.96
N ALA A 52 -1.10 -21.78 11.09
CA ALA A 52 -0.10 -22.00 12.13
C ALA A 52 1.08 -21.01 12.01
N ALA A 53 1.58 -20.78 10.81
CA ALA A 53 2.67 -19.83 10.57
C ALA A 53 2.25 -18.39 10.88
N ALA A 54 1.05 -17.96 10.47
CA ALA A 54 0.56 -16.61 10.79
C ALA A 54 0.37 -16.40 12.29
N LEU A 55 -0.16 -17.38 13.02
CA LEU A 55 -0.30 -17.29 14.48
C LEU A 55 1.06 -17.26 15.17
N GLN A 56 2.03 -18.07 14.74
CA GLN A 56 3.41 -18.03 15.26
C GLN A 56 4.13 -16.72 14.95
N ALA A 57 3.75 -16.02 13.88
CA ALA A 57 4.25 -14.70 13.56
C ALA A 57 3.58 -13.58 14.39
N GLY A 58 2.53 -13.88 15.16
CA GLY A 58 1.78 -12.91 15.98
C GLY A 58 0.48 -12.40 15.35
N GLY A 59 0.02 -13.00 14.25
CA GLY A 59 -1.22 -12.64 13.57
C GLY A 59 -1.19 -11.25 12.90
N PHE A 60 -2.35 -10.77 12.45
CA PHE A 60 -2.50 -9.45 11.86
C PHE A 60 -2.36 -8.35 12.92
N ARG A 61 -1.65 -7.28 12.55
CA ARG A 61 -1.57 -6.06 13.36
C ARG A 61 -2.91 -5.33 13.38
N THR A 62 -3.42 -5.03 14.57
CA THR A 62 -4.73 -4.38 14.75
C THR A 62 -4.70 -2.86 14.55
N ASP A 63 -3.52 -2.25 14.44
CA ASP A 63 -3.34 -0.83 14.13
C ASP A 63 -3.27 -0.54 12.62
N LEU A 64 -3.22 -1.60 11.80
CA LEU A 64 -3.37 -1.62 10.35
C LEU A 64 -4.73 -2.23 9.97
N GLY A 65 -5.01 -2.26 8.68
CA GLY A 65 -6.21 -2.86 8.10
C GLY A 65 -7.44 -1.96 8.04
N TRP A 66 -8.56 -2.60 7.75
CA TRP A 66 -9.85 -1.96 7.49
C TRP A 66 -10.70 -1.66 8.74
N GLY A 67 -10.07 -1.70 9.93
CA GLY A 67 -10.69 -1.25 11.18
C GLY A 67 -10.99 0.27 11.20
N ARG A 68 -11.19 0.84 12.40
CA ARG A 68 -11.63 2.24 12.55
C ARG A 68 -10.77 3.27 11.81
N ARG A 69 -9.46 3.03 11.69
CA ARG A 69 -8.49 3.98 11.10
C ARG A 69 -8.30 3.81 9.59
N ARG A 70 -8.76 2.68 9.03
CA ARG A 70 -8.67 2.29 7.60
C ARG A 70 -7.28 2.54 7.00
N ILE A 71 -6.24 1.95 7.59
CA ILE A 71 -4.83 2.08 7.17
C ILE A 71 -4.43 0.80 6.43
N PRO A 72 -4.17 0.82 5.11
CA PRO A 72 -3.89 -0.40 4.36
C PRO A 72 -2.55 -1.02 4.75
N GLY A 73 -2.33 -2.31 4.43
CA GLY A 73 -1.01 -2.96 4.52
C GLY A 73 -0.88 -4.03 5.61
N GLU A 74 -1.97 -4.43 6.28
CA GLU A 74 -1.96 -5.49 7.29
C GLU A 74 -1.45 -6.83 6.76
N GLU A 75 -1.82 -7.15 5.52
CA GLU A 75 -1.46 -8.35 4.79
C GLU A 75 -0.01 -8.30 4.32
N THR A 76 0.42 -7.18 3.71
CA THR A 76 1.79 -7.01 3.22
C THR A 76 2.77 -7.04 4.39
N GLU A 77 2.41 -6.42 5.52
CA GLU A 77 3.19 -6.42 6.75
C GLU A 77 3.34 -7.84 7.34
N LEU A 78 2.24 -8.59 7.46
CA LEU A 78 2.30 -9.97 7.97
C LEU A 78 3.11 -10.88 7.04
N LEU A 79 2.92 -10.76 5.73
CA LEU A 79 3.68 -11.57 4.76
C LEU A 79 5.17 -11.22 4.79
N ALA A 80 5.55 -9.96 4.92
CA ALA A 80 6.94 -9.55 5.09
C ALA A 80 7.56 -10.15 6.37
N ARG A 81 6.82 -10.15 7.49
CA ARG A 81 7.25 -10.82 8.74
C ARG A 81 7.43 -12.32 8.53
N LEU A 82 6.53 -12.98 7.80
CA LEU A 82 6.65 -14.40 7.49
C LEU A 82 7.90 -14.69 6.64
N GLN A 83 8.21 -13.83 5.65
CA GLN A 83 9.43 -13.95 4.86
C GLN A 83 10.70 -13.78 5.69
N GLN A 84 10.72 -12.82 6.61
CA GLN A 84 11.85 -12.62 7.54
C GLN A 84 12.10 -13.85 8.44
N ARG A 85 11.08 -14.70 8.63
CA ARG A 85 11.18 -15.97 9.39
C ARG A 85 11.51 -17.18 8.49
N GLY A 86 11.91 -16.95 7.25
CA GLY A 86 12.23 -18.00 6.28
C GLY A 86 11.01 -18.55 5.51
N GLY A 87 9.83 -17.95 5.68
CA GLY A 87 8.65 -18.27 4.90
C GLY A 87 8.80 -17.86 3.44
N ARG A 88 8.11 -18.56 2.54
CA ARG A 88 8.04 -18.23 1.12
C ARG A 88 6.65 -17.76 0.77
N VAL A 89 6.55 -16.74 -0.06
CA VAL A 89 5.28 -16.20 -0.57
C VAL A 89 5.34 -16.35 -2.09
N LEU A 90 4.30 -16.95 -2.66
CA LEU A 90 4.24 -17.26 -4.09
C LEU A 90 3.06 -16.54 -4.73
N TYR A 91 3.31 -15.86 -5.84
CA TYR A 91 2.30 -15.48 -6.80
C TYR A 91 1.87 -16.73 -7.56
N LEU A 92 0.56 -17.00 -7.54
CA LEU A 92 -0.06 -18.14 -8.20
C LEU A 92 -0.99 -17.62 -9.30
N PRO A 93 -0.62 -17.69 -10.59
CA PRO A 93 -1.41 -17.12 -11.68
C PRO A 93 -2.79 -17.77 -11.85
N GLY A 94 -2.96 -19.01 -11.37
CA GLY A 94 -4.24 -19.71 -11.35
C GLY A 94 -5.19 -19.30 -10.20
N ALA A 95 -4.71 -18.55 -9.20
CA ALA A 95 -5.53 -18.10 -8.07
C ALA A 95 -6.23 -16.77 -8.37
N VAL A 96 -7.10 -16.78 -9.39
CA VAL A 96 -7.73 -15.57 -9.92
C VAL A 96 -8.98 -15.18 -9.13
N VAL A 97 -9.14 -13.87 -8.89
CA VAL A 97 -10.39 -13.25 -8.43
C VAL A 97 -10.68 -12.04 -9.30
N ASP A 98 -11.87 -11.98 -9.88
CA ASP A 98 -12.34 -10.83 -10.64
C ASP A 98 -12.91 -9.75 -9.71
N HIS A 99 -12.14 -8.70 -9.46
CA HIS A 99 -12.63 -7.56 -8.66
C HIS A 99 -13.57 -6.67 -9.47
N HIS A 100 -14.81 -6.51 -9.01
CA HIS A 100 -15.64 -5.39 -9.41
C HIS A 100 -15.13 -4.11 -8.72
N VAL A 101 -14.81 -3.08 -9.50
CA VAL A 101 -14.29 -1.81 -8.97
C VAL A 101 -15.36 -0.74 -9.15
N ASP A 102 -15.87 -0.24 -8.04
CA ASP A 102 -16.88 0.84 -8.05
C ASP A 102 -16.30 2.17 -8.56
N ALA A 103 -17.15 3.02 -9.13
CA ALA A 103 -16.76 4.35 -9.62
C ALA A 103 -16.07 5.21 -8.54
N ASP A 104 -16.55 5.15 -7.31
CA ASP A 104 -15.96 5.88 -6.18
C ASP A 104 -14.54 5.43 -5.87
N ARG A 105 -14.25 4.14 -6.09
CA ARG A 105 -12.93 3.54 -5.83
C ARG A 105 -11.86 4.06 -6.79
N VAL A 106 -12.27 4.50 -7.98
CA VAL A 106 -11.40 5.13 -8.98
C VAL A 106 -11.52 6.65 -9.03
N SER A 107 -12.17 7.27 -8.03
CA SER A 107 -12.15 8.73 -7.92
C SER A 107 -10.76 9.24 -7.50
N LEU A 108 -10.39 10.42 -7.99
CA LEU A 108 -9.15 11.10 -7.59
C LEU A 108 -9.08 11.34 -6.07
N ALA A 109 -10.23 11.65 -5.46
CA ALA A 109 -10.34 11.83 -4.01
C ALA A 109 -10.05 10.53 -3.24
N ASN A 110 -10.54 9.38 -3.73
CA ASN A 110 -10.23 8.09 -3.16
C ASN A 110 -8.75 7.74 -3.30
N TYR A 111 -8.14 7.98 -4.46
CA TYR A 111 -6.71 7.76 -4.69
C TYR A 111 -5.84 8.59 -3.74
N ARG A 112 -6.14 9.88 -3.59
CA ARG A 112 -5.44 10.75 -2.63
C ARG A 112 -5.52 10.21 -1.21
N ARG A 113 -6.73 9.84 -0.77
CA ARG A 113 -6.95 9.29 0.56
C ARG A 113 -6.21 7.97 0.77
N TRP A 114 -6.25 7.08 -0.22
CA TRP A 114 -5.59 5.78 -0.15
C TRP A 114 -4.08 5.92 -0.05
N TYR A 115 -3.44 6.72 -0.91
CA TYR A 115 -1.99 6.97 -0.85
C TYR A 115 -1.58 7.65 0.45
N ARG A 116 -2.39 8.58 0.96
CA ARG A 116 -2.17 9.16 2.28
C ARG A 116 -2.22 8.11 3.38
N ASN A 117 -3.19 7.22 3.36
CA ASN A 117 -3.25 6.12 4.33
C ASN A 117 -2.10 5.12 4.15
N GLN A 118 -1.63 4.86 2.94
CA GLN A 118 -0.40 4.09 2.70
C GLN A 118 0.81 4.76 3.38
N GLY A 119 0.95 6.08 3.27
CA GLY A 119 1.98 6.83 4.00
C GLY A 119 1.90 6.64 5.51
N ARG A 120 0.69 6.67 6.07
CA ARG A 120 0.46 6.40 7.51
C ARG A 120 0.87 4.97 7.88
N SER A 121 0.57 3.99 7.03
CA SER A 121 1.01 2.60 7.25
C SER A 121 2.53 2.50 7.35
N LEU A 122 3.27 3.16 6.44
CA LEU A 122 4.73 3.12 6.45
C LEU A 122 5.31 3.70 7.76
N ALA A 123 4.70 4.75 8.30
CA ALA A 123 5.12 5.35 9.57
C ALA A 123 4.88 4.42 10.78
N LEU A 124 3.83 3.60 10.73
CA LEU A 124 3.52 2.61 11.76
C LEU A 124 4.36 1.34 11.63
N ILE A 125 4.73 0.95 10.42
CA ILE A 125 5.55 -0.24 10.15
C ILE A 125 7.00 0.01 10.56
N ASP A 126 7.55 1.17 10.24
CA ASP A 126 8.91 1.57 10.63
C ASP A 126 8.88 2.86 11.46
N PRO A 127 8.49 2.79 12.75
CA PRO A 127 8.45 3.96 13.61
C PRO A 127 9.87 4.43 13.98
N PRO A 128 10.14 5.74 14.00
CA PRO A 128 11.41 6.29 14.45
C PRO A 128 11.72 5.96 15.91
N ALA A 129 12.99 5.68 16.22
CA ALA A 129 13.43 5.24 17.54
C ALA A 129 13.20 6.25 18.69
N ASN A 130 13.09 7.55 18.37
CA ASN A 130 12.89 8.60 19.38
C ASN A 130 12.22 9.85 18.80
N ARG A 131 11.86 10.79 19.67
CA ARG A 131 11.15 12.03 19.32
C ARG A 131 11.92 12.91 18.33
N ALA A 132 13.24 13.04 18.49
CA ALA A 132 14.06 13.85 17.58
C ALA A 132 14.07 13.24 16.17
N ALA A 133 14.29 11.93 16.06
CA ALA A 133 14.23 11.20 14.79
C ALA A 133 12.83 11.28 14.15
N ARG A 134 11.77 11.25 14.96
CA ARG A 134 10.38 11.41 14.53
C ARG A 134 10.12 12.77 13.90
N VAL A 135 10.52 13.85 14.57
CA VAL A 135 10.39 15.22 14.04
C VAL A 135 11.24 15.40 12.79
N GLY A 136 12.48 14.92 12.78
CA GLY A 136 13.36 15.00 11.62
C GLY A 136 12.79 14.26 10.41
N ARG A 137 12.32 13.03 10.58
CA ARG A 137 11.71 12.22 9.51
C ARG A 137 10.40 12.86 9.01
N ALA A 138 9.60 13.43 9.91
CA ALA A 138 8.40 14.18 9.51
C ALA A 138 8.75 15.41 8.67
N ALA A 139 9.76 16.19 9.06
CA ALA A 139 10.21 17.36 8.32
C ALA A 139 10.69 17.01 6.89
N VAL A 140 11.47 15.94 6.74
CA VAL A 140 11.91 15.42 5.44
C VAL A 140 10.72 15.05 4.55
N GLN A 141 9.70 14.41 5.13
CA GLN A 141 8.52 13.96 4.38
C GLN A 141 7.60 15.13 4.02
N LEU A 142 7.48 16.15 4.87
CA LEU A 142 6.80 17.40 4.53
C LEU A 142 7.54 18.14 3.40
N ALA A 143 8.86 18.25 3.46
CA ALA A 143 9.66 18.85 2.40
C ALA A 143 9.49 18.09 1.06
N ARG A 144 9.49 16.75 1.10
CA ARG A 144 9.20 15.91 -0.06
C ARG A 144 7.80 16.18 -0.62
N ALA A 145 6.78 16.26 0.24
CA ALA A 145 5.43 16.57 -0.19
C ALA A 145 5.33 17.95 -0.85
N LEU A 146 5.98 18.97 -0.28
CA LEU A 146 6.02 20.32 -0.84
C LEU A 146 6.72 20.35 -2.20
N ALA A 147 7.88 19.70 -2.32
CA ALA A 147 8.62 19.61 -3.58
C ALA A 147 7.76 18.99 -4.69
N TRP A 148 7.09 17.87 -4.41
CA TRP A 148 6.22 17.20 -5.40
C TRP A 148 4.90 17.93 -5.66
N THR A 149 4.47 18.83 -4.75
CA THR A 149 3.37 19.75 -5.00
C THR A 149 3.77 20.84 -5.99
N ALA A 150 5.00 21.36 -5.86
CA ALA A 150 5.50 22.44 -6.71
C ALA A 150 5.95 21.96 -8.11
N LEU A 151 6.57 20.78 -8.17
CA LEU A 151 7.28 20.32 -9.38
C LEU A 151 6.51 19.27 -10.20
N GLY A 152 5.60 18.52 -9.56
CA GLY A 152 4.99 17.35 -10.17
C GLY A 152 3.54 17.57 -10.60
N ARG A 153 3.18 17.09 -11.79
CA ARG A 153 1.81 17.18 -12.35
C ARG A 153 1.24 15.83 -12.80
N ASP A 154 1.97 14.74 -12.59
CA ASP A 154 1.59 13.40 -13.01
C ASP A 154 1.11 12.52 -11.84
N TRP A 155 0.73 11.28 -12.16
CA TRP A 155 0.27 10.30 -11.16
C TRP A 155 1.35 9.88 -10.19
N HIS A 156 2.61 9.87 -10.65
CA HIS A 156 3.76 9.62 -9.78
C HIS A 156 3.87 10.70 -8.71
N ALA A 157 3.84 11.97 -9.11
CA ALA A 157 3.86 13.11 -8.20
C ALA A 157 2.71 13.07 -7.19
N LEU A 158 1.50 12.76 -7.64
CA LEU A 158 0.34 12.60 -6.76
C LEU A 158 0.62 11.55 -5.69
N ARG A 159 1.05 10.34 -6.10
CA ARG A 159 1.37 9.25 -5.18
C ARG A 159 2.45 9.68 -4.18
N VAL A 160 3.59 10.19 -4.66
CA VAL A 160 4.72 10.54 -3.80
C VAL A 160 4.33 11.61 -2.79
N ARG A 161 3.61 12.65 -3.23
CA ARG A 161 3.12 13.71 -2.35
C ARG A 161 2.20 13.16 -1.26
N GLU A 162 1.17 12.41 -1.64
CA GLU A 162 0.15 11.96 -0.68
C GLU A 162 0.73 10.94 0.31
N VAL A 163 1.59 10.03 -0.15
CA VAL A 163 2.33 9.10 0.73
C VAL A 163 3.20 9.89 1.72
N ALA A 164 3.97 10.87 1.24
CA ALA A 164 4.84 11.67 2.11
C ALA A 164 4.04 12.49 3.15
N LEU A 165 2.92 13.10 2.74
CA LEU A 165 2.00 13.80 3.65
C LEU A 165 1.45 12.87 4.72
N GLY A 166 0.90 11.72 4.31
CA GLY A 166 0.32 10.76 5.24
C GLY A 166 1.33 10.24 6.26
N HIS A 167 2.54 9.96 5.79
CA HIS A 167 3.65 9.53 6.63
C HIS A 167 4.04 10.61 7.65
N ALA A 168 4.24 11.86 7.22
CA ALA A 168 4.56 12.96 8.12
C ALA A 168 3.46 13.21 9.18
N LEU A 169 2.20 13.24 8.76
CA LEU A 169 1.07 13.48 9.65
C LEU A 169 0.90 12.39 10.70
N GLU A 170 1.19 11.14 10.35
CA GLU A 170 1.17 10.03 11.30
C GLU A 170 2.31 10.13 12.31
N LEU A 171 3.51 10.52 11.89
CA LEU A 171 4.63 10.73 12.80
C LEU A 171 4.39 11.90 13.77
N LEU A 172 3.72 12.95 13.32
CA LEU A 172 3.42 14.15 14.12
C LEU A 172 2.18 14.01 14.99
N ARG A 173 1.40 12.93 14.84
CA ARG A 173 0.38 12.61 15.84
C ARG A 173 1.08 12.32 17.16
N GLY A 174 0.69 13.05 18.21
CA GLY A 174 1.11 12.75 19.57
C GLY A 174 0.67 11.34 19.96
N ASP A 175 1.44 10.73 20.85
CA ASP A 175 1.03 9.51 21.53
C ASP A 175 -0.15 9.91 22.44
N GLY A 176 -1.37 9.67 21.98
CA GLY A 176 -2.59 9.91 22.76
C GLY A 176 -2.79 8.84 23.81
#